data_AF-A0A6I6CA20-F1
#
_entry.id   AF-A0A6I6CA20-F1
#
_cell.length_a   1.000
_cell.length_b   1.000
_cell.length_c   1.000
_cell.angle_alpha   90.00
_cell.angle_beta   90.00
_cell.angle_gamma   90.00
#
_symmetry.space_group_name_H-M   'P 1'
#
loop_
_entity.id
_entity.type
_entity.pdbx_description
1 polymer ?
#
loop_
_entity_poly.entity_id
_entity_poly.type
_entity_poly.pdbx_seq_one_letter_code
_entity_poly.pdbx_strand_id
1 'polypeptide(L)'
;MKNDYDKKLWLIKKVKTSKLEKFKMISQEYCNKAISGVITKYQVYDVKSLEKLDSNISGVYIIFSLDLGNNLKFSYIGESKDIKKRWKSHINNYKNSKPAAKKLIYKEKDLNNIRFAILKQEEDQNKRLKKETYYIYQFRSKFTNINSKLANMKMRCDFGHGVKKTYLTYDKNKAKFRLYIFGVCKNKQCNNKFIIS
;
A
#
# COMPACT_ATOMS: atom_id res chain seq x y z
N MET A 1 29.93 -10.12 -2.52
CA MET A 1 28.45 -10.23 -2.55
C MET A 1 27.71 -9.30 -1.56
N LYS A 2 28.06 -9.27 -0.27
CA LYS A 2 27.35 -8.44 0.76
C LYS A 2 27.24 -6.95 0.40
N ASN A 3 28.30 -6.36 -0.16
CA ASN A 3 28.33 -4.95 -0.59
C ASN A 3 27.37 -4.64 -1.76
N ASP A 4 27.15 -5.59 -2.69
CA ASP A 4 26.23 -5.41 -3.81
C ASP A 4 24.75 -5.41 -3.35
N TYR A 5 24.38 -6.29 -2.43
CA TYR A 5 23.01 -6.35 -1.91
C TYR A 5 22.66 -5.11 -1.08
N ASP A 6 23.62 -4.57 -0.32
CA ASP A 6 23.43 -3.31 0.40
C ASP A 6 23.22 -2.13 -0.56
N LYS A 7 24.01 -2.06 -1.66
CA LYS A 7 23.80 -1.06 -2.72
C LYS A 7 22.42 -1.19 -3.37
N LYS A 8 21.99 -2.41 -3.71
CA LYS A 8 20.65 -2.69 -4.26
C LYS A 8 19.54 -2.24 -3.30
N LEU A 9 19.62 -2.62 -2.03
CA LEU A 9 18.64 -2.21 -1.01
C LEU A 9 18.61 -0.69 -0.87
N TRP A 10 19.77 -0.03 -0.86
CA TRP A 10 19.85 1.43 -0.77
C TRP A 10 19.16 2.09 -1.97
N LEU A 11 19.43 1.63 -3.19
CA LEU A 11 18.79 2.16 -4.40
C LEU A 11 17.28 1.97 -4.35
N ILE A 12 16.79 0.78 -3.99
CA ILE A 12 15.36 0.50 -3.82
C ILE A 12 14.72 1.44 -2.79
N LYS A 13 15.40 1.68 -1.67
CA LYS A 13 14.93 2.65 -0.67
C LYS A 13 14.86 4.05 -1.29
N LYS A 14 15.86 4.50 -2.04
CA LYS A 14 15.83 5.81 -2.71
C LYS A 14 14.67 5.93 -3.69
N VAL A 15 14.45 4.95 -4.55
CA VAL A 15 13.32 4.90 -5.50
C VAL A 15 11.97 5.00 -4.76
N LYS A 16 11.83 4.35 -3.60
CA LYS A 16 10.58 4.32 -2.82
C LYS A 16 10.36 5.53 -1.93
N THR A 17 11.42 6.20 -1.44
CA THR A 17 11.30 7.18 -0.36
C THR A 17 11.84 8.57 -0.66
N SER A 18 12.59 8.74 -1.74
CA SER A 18 13.16 10.04 -2.12
C SER A 18 12.11 10.96 -2.74
N LYS A 19 12.27 12.27 -2.55
CA LYS A 19 11.54 13.32 -3.27
C LYS A 19 12.37 13.96 -4.40
N LEU A 20 13.65 13.58 -4.53
CA LEU A 20 14.56 14.18 -5.51
C LEU A 20 14.12 13.78 -6.93
N GLU A 21 14.10 14.76 -7.84
CA GLU A 21 13.60 14.59 -9.21
C GLU A 21 14.31 13.48 -9.98
N LYS A 22 15.62 13.30 -9.76
CA LYS A 22 16.42 12.23 -10.38
C LYS A 22 15.89 10.81 -10.13
N PHE A 23 15.08 10.60 -9.08
CA PHE A 23 14.48 9.30 -8.77
C PHE A 23 13.01 9.20 -9.21
N LYS A 24 12.41 10.28 -9.72
CA LYS A 24 10.98 10.32 -10.05
C LYS A 24 10.61 9.35 -11.17
N MET A 25 11.35 9.38 -12.29
CA MET A 25 11.10 8.52 -13.44
C MET A 25 11.17 7.03 -13.06
N ILE A 26 12.25 6.61 -12.42
CA ILE A 26 12.41 5.21 -11.98
C ILE A 26 11.39 4.81 -10.88
N SER A 27 10.96 5.75 -10.03
CA SER A 27 9.87 5.54 -9.07
C SER A 27 8.53 5.32 -9.77
N GLN A 28 8.26 6.13 -10.81
CA GLN A 28 7.07 6.03 -11.63
C GLN A 28 7.02 4.69 -12.37
N GLU A 29 8.10 4.30 -13.06
CA GLU A 29 8.21 3.01 -13.74
C GLU A 29 7.95 1.83 -12.80
N TYR A 30 8.57 1.87 -11.61
CA TYR A 30 8.37 0.84 -10.60
C TYR A 30 6.90 0.74 -10.17
N CYS A 31 6.25 1.88 -9.91
CA CYS A 31 4.85 1.95 -9.54
C CYS A 31 3.91 1.54 -10.69
N ASN A 32 4.25 1.89 -11.94
CA ASN A 32 3.51 1.51 -13.14
C ASN A 32 3.50 -0.01 -13.33
N LYS A 33 4.64 -0.68 -13.12
CA LYS A 33 4.72 -2.15 -13.13
C LYS A 33 3.82 -2.75 -12.05
N ALA A 34 3.83 -2.18 -10.84
CA ALA A 34 3.01 -2.66 -9.74
C ALA A 34 1.50 -2.50 -10.02
N ILE A 35 1.05 -1.36 -10.56
CA ILE A 35 -0.36 -1.15 -10.87
C ILE A 35 -0.81 -1.96 -12.08
N SER A 36 0.04 -2.13 -13.09
CA SER A 36 -0.28 -2.97 -14.25
C SER A 36 -0.56 -4.40 -13.80
N GLY A 37 0.26 -4.95 -12.89
CA GLY A 37 0.00 -6.25 -12.29
C GLY A 37 -1.31 -6.31 -11.49
N VAL A 38 -1.77 -5.20 -10.91
CA VAL A 38 -3.08 -5.15 -10.26
C VAL A 38 -4.21 -5.18 -11.29
N ILE A 39 -4.12 -4.34 -12.32
CA ILE A 39 -5.14 -4.23 -13.37
C ILE A 39 -5.31 -5.56 -14.12
N THR A 40 -4.22 -6.29 -14.34
CA THR A 40 -4.27 -7.61 -15.01
C THR A 40 -4.82 -8.71 -14.11
N LYS A 41 -4.53 -8.68 -12.80
CA LYS A 41 -4.82 -9.80 -11.90
C LYS A 41 -6.15 -9.69 -11.16
N TYR A 42 -6.61 -8.46 -10.87
CA TYR A 42 -7.78 -8.23 -10.03
C TYR A 42 -8.87 -7.52 -10.82
N GLN A 43 -10.11 -7.76 -10.42
CA GLN A 43 -11.23 -6.98 -10.92
C GLN A 43 -11.09 -5.52 -10.48
N VAL A 44 -11.13 -4.62 -11.46
CA VAL A 44 -11.08 -3.18 -11.26
C VAL A 44 -12.49 -2.62 -11.37
N TYR A 45 -12.85 -1.79 -10.39
CA TYR A 45 -14.13 -1.12 -10.32
C TYR A 45 -13.94 0.38 -10.54
N ASP A 46 -14.88 0.99 -11.24
CA ASP A 46 -15.09 2.44 -11.24
C ASP A 46 -16.09 2.84 -10.14
N VAL A 47 -16.34 4.14 -9.99
CA VAL A 47 -17.27 4.67 -8.99
C VAL A 47 -18.71 4.16 -9.19
N LYS A 48 -19.15 3.97 -10.44
CA LYS A 48 -20.54 3.58 -10.77
C LYS A 48 -20.79 2.10 -10.50
N SER A 49 -19.79 1.26 -10.73
CA SER A 49 -19.84 -0.19 -10.55
C SER A 49 -19.74 -0.64 -9.09
N LEU A 50 -19.42 0.27 -8.15
CA LEU A 50 -19.38 -0.07 -6.72
C LEU A 50 -20.71 -0.55 -6.16
N GLU A 51 -21.84 -0.17 -6.76
CA GLU A 51 -23.15 -0.65 -6.31
C GLU A 51 -23.32 -2.16 -6.52
N LYS A 52 -22.64 -2.71 -7.53
CA LYS A 52 -22.66 -4.13 -7.89
C LYS A 52 -21.76 -5.01 -7.02
N LEU A 53 -20.92 -4.40 -6.18
CA LEU A 53 -20.04 -5.14 -5.27
C LEU A 53 -20.85 -5.74 -4.11
N ASP A 54 -20.52 -6.96 -3.69
CA ASP A 54 -21.14 -7.54 -2.50
C ASP A 54 -20.81 -6.73 -1.24
N SER A 55 -21.76 -6.71 -0.30
CA SER A 55 -21.56 -6.14 1.02
C SER A 55 -20.76 -7.10 1.90
N ASN A 56 -20.19 -6.60 3.01
CA ASN A 56 -19.50 -7.42 4.03
C ASN A 56 -18.23 -8.15 3.55
N ILE A 57 -17.60 -7.69 2.46
CA ILE A 57 -16.27 -8.20 2.10
C ILE A 57 -15.22 -7.57 3.03
N SER A 58 -14.61 -8.39 3.89
CA SER A 58 -13.43 -8.02 4.67
C SER A 58 -12.16 -8.21 3.85
N GLY A 59 -11.28 -7.20 3.84
CA GLY A 59 -10.00 -7.35 3.16
C GLY A 59 -9.17 -6.09 3.03
N VAL A 60 -8.18 -6.16 2.16
CA VAL A 60 -7.28 -5.09 1.77
C VAL A 60 -7.60 -4.65 0.35
N TYR A 61 -7.60 -3.34 0.14
CA TYR A 61 -7.95 -2.71 -1.12
C TYR A 61 -6.94 -1.66 -1.57
N ILE A 62 -7.03 -1.28 -2.84
CA ILE A 62 -6.38 -0.12 -3.42
C ILE A 62 -7.42 0.84 -4.01
N ILE A 63 -7.16 2.14 -3.85
CA ILE A 63 -7.79 3.23 -4.59
C ILE A 63 -6.70 3.89 -5.43
N PHE A 64 -6.93 4.10 -6.72
CA PHE A 64 -5.92 4.67 -7.61
C PHE A 64 -6.55 5.46 -8.76
N SER A 65 -5.75 6.27 -9.44
CA SER A 65 -6.08 6.79 -10.77
C SER A 65 -4.85 6.75 -11.68
N LEU A 66 -5.10 6.81 -12.98
CA LEU A 66 -4.08 6.87 -14.02
C LEU A 66 -4.12 8.25 -14.68
N ASP A 67 -2.99 8.70 -15.21
CA ASP A 67 -2.97 9.84 -16.13
C ASP A 67 -3.33 9.44 -17.57
N LEU A 68 -3.34 10.41 -18.49
CA LEU A 68 -3.64 10.18 -19.91
C LEU A 68 -2.64 9.24 -20.60
N GLY A 69 -1.42 9.11 -20.05
CA GLY A 69 -0.39 8.18 -20.52
C GLY A 69 -0.45 6.82 -19.85
N ASN A 70 -1.55 6.49 -19.15
CA ASN A 70 -1.73 5.27 -18.37
C ASN A 70 -0.69 5.07 -17.24
N ASN A 71 -0.02 6.14 -16.80
CA ASN A 71 0.88 6.07 -15.64
C ASN A 71 0.09 6.21 -14.34
N LEU A 72 0.57 5.55 -13.27
CA LEU A 72 -0.03 5.68 -11.95
C LEU A 72 0.06 7.13 -11.45
N LYS A 73 -1.07 7.83 -11.38
CA LYS A 73 -1.14 9.21 -10.89
C LYS A 73 -1.14 9.25 -9.36
N PHE A 74 -1.95 8.40 -8.74
CA PHE A 74 -1.88 8.16 -7.30
C PHE A 74 -2.29 6.74 -6.91
N SER A 75 -1.88 6.32 -5.71
CA SER A 75 -2.37 5.10 -5.05
C SER A 75 -2.61 5.32 -3.57
N TYR A 76 -3.62 4.65 -3.03
CA TYR A 76 -3.92 4.54 -1.61
C TYR A 76 -4.29 3.10 -1.26
N ILE A 77 -3.64 2.55 -0.26
CA ILE A 77 -3.95 1.21 0.27
C ILE A 77 -4.72 1.34 1.58
N GLY A 78 -5.71 0.49 1.80
CA GLY A 78 -6.40 0.42 3.09
C GLY A 78 -6.95 -0.97 3.37
N GLU A 79 -7.36 -1.20 4.62
CA GLU A 79 -8.13 -2.38 5.01
C GLU A 79 -9.51 -2.00 5.56
N SER A 80 -10.44 -2.94 5.50
CA SER A 80 -11.77 -2.80 6.10
C SER A 80 -12.39 -4.17 6.40
N LYS A 81 -13.30 -4.21 7.37
CA LYS A 81 -14.28 -5.30 7.55
C LYS A 81 -15.42 -5.26 6.51
N ASP A 82 -15.60 -4.11 5.90
CA ASP A 82 -16.55 -3.91 4.80
C ASP A 82 -15.92 -2.93 3.80
N ILE A 83 -15.38 -3.48 2.72
CA ILE A 83 -14.69 -2.70 1.69
C ILE A 83 -15.68 -1.78 0.95
N LYS A 84 -16.90 -2.26 0.65
CA LYS A 84 -17.92 -1.48 -0.07
C LYS A 84 -18.27 -0.21 0.70
N LYS A 85 -18.62 -0.36 1.99
CA LYS A 85 -18.93 0.78 2.87
C LYS A 85 -17.75 1.73 3.00
N ARG A 86 -16.52 1.19 3.08
CA ARG A 86 -15.31 2.00 3.18
C ARG A 86 -15.03 2.81 1.92
N TRP A 87 -15.18 2.24 0.72
CA TRP A 87 -15.04 2.96 -0.54
C TRP A 87 -16.12 4.02 -0.72
N LYS A 88 -17.39 3.71 -0.42
CA LYS A 88 -18.47 4.70 -0.39
C LYS A 88 -18.16 5.88 0.55
N SER A 89 -17.56 5.60 1.72
CA SER A 89 -17.11 6.65 2.63
C SER A 89 -16.01 7.54 2.03
N HIS A 90 -15.02 6.97 1.32
CA HIS A 90 -14.00 7.76 0.61
C HIS A 90 -14.61 8.65 -0.47
N ILE A 91 -15.54 8.11 -1.27
CA ILE A 91 -16.26 8.86 -2.31
C ILE A 91 -17.08 9.99 -1.68
N ASN A 92 -17.81 9.72 -0.60
CA ASN A 92 -18.60 10.73 0.08
C ASN A 92 -17.71 11.84 0.66
N ASN A 93 -16.58 11.47 1.27
CA ASN A 93 -15.61 12.45 1.76
C ASN A 93 -15.01 13.29 0.62
N TYR A 94 -14.79 12.69 -0.55
CA TYR A 94 -14.34 13.38 -1.75
C TYR A 94 -15.37 14.40 -2.24
N LYS A 95 -16.63 13.96 -2.47
CA LYS A 95 -17.72 14.82 -2.97
C LYS A 95 -17.98 16.02 -2.05
N ASN A 96 -17.90 15.80 -0.74
CA ASN A 96 -18.12 16.83 0.27
C ASN A 96 -16.83 17.59 0.68
N SER A 97 -15.74 17.44 -0.08
CA SER A 97 -14.44 18.09 0.17
C SER A 97 -13.96 17.99 1.63
N LYS A 98 -14.22 16.86 2.30
CA LYS A 98 -13.86 16.66 3.70
C LYS A 98 -12.33 16.61 3.85
N PRO A 99 -11.76 17.07 4.99
CA PRO A 99 -10.31 17.07 5.22
C PRO A 99 -9.64 15.71 4.99
N ALA A 100 -10.33 14.61 5.29
CA ALA A 100 -9.84 13.24 5.07
C ALA A 100 -9.55 12.92 3.59
N ALA A 101 -10.22 13.58 2.64
CA ALA A 101 -10.05 13.39 1.20
C ALA A 101 -9.14 14.44 0.56
N LYS A 102 -8.59 15.41 1.31
CA LYS A 102 -7.80 16.53 0.76
C LYS A 102 -6.64 16.07 -0.14
N LYS A 103 -5.92 15.01 0.26
CA LYS A 103 -4.81 14.46 -0.54
C LYS A 103 -5.29 13.80 -1.84
N LEU A 104 -6.44 13.13 -1.77
CA LEU A 104 -7.08 12.49 -2.92
C LEU A 104 -7.51 13.55 -3.93
N ILE A 105 -8.25 14.57 -3.48
CA ILE A 105 -8.73 15.71 -4.29
C ILE A 105 -7.55 16.53 -4.87
N TYR A 106 -6.44 16.63 -4.15
CA TYR A 106 -5.25 17.30 -4.68
C TYR A 106 -4.64 16.51 -5.85
N LYS A 107 -4.67 15.17 -5.79
CA LYS A 107 -4.07 14.29 -6.79
C LYS A 107 -4.99 13.99 -7.97
N GLU A 108 -6.29 13.94 -7.75
CA GLU A 108 -7.29 13.70 -8.78
C GLU A 108 -8.45 14.67 -8.58
N LYS A 109 -8.84 15.37 -9.65
CA LYS A 109 -9.91 16.39 -9.63
C LYS A 109 -11.22 15.83 -10.13
N ASP A 110 -11.16 14.81 -10.99
CA ASP A 110 -12.33 14.13 -11.48
C ASP A 110 -12.53 12.80 -10.76
N LEU A 111 -13.65 12.71 -10.04
CA LEU A 111 -14.05 11.50 -9.33
C LEU A 111 -14.20 10.29 -10.26
N ASN A 112 -14.58 10.50 -11.53
CA ASN A 112 -14.77 9.42 -12.50
C ASN A 112 -13.46 8.72 -12.88
N ASN A 113 -12.31 9.37 -12.67
CA ASN A 113 -10.99 8.78 -12.91
C ASN A 113 -10.54 7.85 -11.77
N ILE A 114 -11.24 7.85 -10.64
CA ILE A 114 -10.89 7.03 -9.48
C ILE A 114 -11.36 5.59 -9.69
N ARG A 115 -10.41 4.68 -9.53
CA ARG A 115 -10.58 3.24 -9.66
C ARG A 115 -10.28 2.52 -8.35
N PHE A 116 -10.87 1.35 -8.20
CA PHE A 116 -10.81 0.54 -6.99
C PHE A 116 -10.48 -0.90 -7.34
N ALA A 117 -9.76 -1.61 -6.47
CA ALA A 117 -9.58 -3.05 -6.57
C ALA A 117 -9.42 -3.68 -5.18
N ILE A 118 -9.95 -4.89 -5.02
CA ILE A 118 -9.73 -5.71 -3.83
C ILE A 118 -8.45 -6.50 -4.05
N LEU A 119 -7.43 -6.25 -3.22
CA LEU A 119 -6.13 -6.90 -3.33
C LEU A 119 -6.09 -8.25 -2.64
N LYS A 120 -6.80 -8.38 -1.51
CA LYS A 120 -6.87 -9.61 -0.71
C LYS A 120 -8.10 -9.60 0.18
N GLN A 121 -8.94 -10.64 0.08
CA GLN A 121 -9.96 -10.92 1.09
C GLN A 121 -9.32 -11.63 2.29
N GLU A 122 -9.65 -11.19 3.50
CA GLU A 122 -9.10 -11.69 4.76
C GLU A 122 -9.97 -11.24 5.94
N GLU A 123 -10.46 -12.18 6.74
CA GLU A 123 -11.36 -11.91 7.87
C GLU A 123 -10.61 -11.55 9.16
N ASP A 124 -9.40 -12.08 9.36
CA ASP A 124 -8.62 -11.73 10.54
C ASP A 124 -8.06 -10.30 10.41
N GLN A 125 -8.36 -9.48 11.43
CA GLN A 125 -7.93 -8.08 11.42
C GLN A 125 -6.41 -7.95 11.40
N ASN A 126 -5.67 -8.77 12.13
CA ASN A 126 -4.23 -8.63 12.19
C ASN A 126 -3.56 -9.05 10.87
N LYS A 127 -4.04 -10.11 10.23
CA LYS A 127 -3.63 -10.52 8.88
C LYS A 127 -3.96 -9.43 7.86
N ARG A 128 -5.15 -8.81 7.91
CA ARG A 128 -5.47 -7.64 7.07
C ARG A 128 -4.47 -6.50 7.27
N LEU A 129 -4.16 -6.13 8.51
CA LEU A 129 -3.22 -5.03 8.81
C LEU A 129 -1.79 -5.35 8.34
N LYS A 130 -1.36 -6.61 8.46
CA LYS A 130 -0.08 -7.09 7.90
C LYS A 130 -0.11 -7.00 6.37
N LYS A 131 -1.19 -7.44 5.70
CA LYS A 131 -1.35 -7.34 4.24
C LYS A 131 -1.44 -5.90 3.75
N GLU A 132 -2.15 -5.02 4.44
CA GLU A 132 -2.18 -3.57 4.18
C GLU A 132 -0.76 -3.01 4.19
N THR A 133 0.00 -3.31 5.25
CA THR A 133 1.40 -2.89 5.38
C THR A 133 2.23 -3.42 4.21
N TYR A 134 2.09 -4.69 3.85
CA TYR A 134 2.77 -5.29 2.70
C TYR A 134 2.51 -4.50 1.41
N TYR A 135 1.24 -4.25 1.07
CA TYR A 135 0.88 -3.53 -0.14
C TYR A 135 1.28 -2.05 -0.10
N ILE A 136 1.27 -1.39 1.07
CA ILE A 136 1.83 -0.03 1.20
C ILE A 136 3.31 -0.03 0.82
N TYR A 137 4.10 -1.00 1.27
CA TYR A 137 5.51 -1.12 0.86
C TYR A 137 5.66 -1.42 -0.63
N GLN A 138 4.78 -2.24 -1.20
CA GLN A 138 4.78 -2.53 -2.63
C GLN A 138 4.54 -1.26 -3.46
N PHE A 139 3.55 -0.45 -3.12
CA PHE A 139 3.20 0.79 -3.84
C PHE A 139 3.97 2.04 -3.37
N ARG A 140 4.87 1.90 -2.39
CA ARG A 140 5.54 3.03 -1.74
C ARG A 140 6.29 3.91 -2.74
N SER A 141 5.87 5.17 -2.83
CA SER A 141 6.54 6.25 -3.55
C SER A 141 6.18 7.59 -2.90
N LYS A 142 7.07 8.59 -3.00
CA LYS A 142 6.73 9.98 -2.60
C LYS A 142 5.93 10.74 -3.65
N PHE A 143 5.86 10.23 -4.87
CA PHE A 143 5.21 10.91 -6.00
C PHE A 143 3.76 10.45 -6.18
N THR A 144 3.49 9.16 -6.01
CA THR A 144 2.19 8.55 -6.34
C THR A 144 1.43 8.04 -5.11
N ASN A 145 2.10 7.48 -4.10
CA ASN A 145 1.40 6.92 -2.95
C ASN A 145 1.00 7.99 -1.94
N ILE A 146 -0.28 8.00 -1.54
CA ILE A 146 -0.84 9.01 -0.62
C ILE A 146 -1.04 8.52 0.81
N ASN A 147 -0.70 7.27 1.13
CA ASN A 147 -0.73 6.76 2.50
C ASN A 147 0.15 7.62 3.41
N SER A 148 -0.39 8.04 4.56
CA SER A 148 0.36 8.83 5.55
C SER A 148 1.23 7.98 6.46
N LYS A 149 0.83 6.74 6.73
CA LYS A 149 1.50 5.79 7.62
C LYS A 149 1.86 4.53 6.84
N LEU A 150 2.97 3.89 7.23
CA LEU A 150 3.43 2.63 6.63
C LEU A 150 2.77 1.39 7.23
N ALA A 151 2.40 1.49 8.50
CA ALA A 151 1.75 0.43 9.25
C ALA A 151 0.71 1.04 10.17
N ASN A 152 -0.37 0.31 10.39
CA ASN A 152 -1.40 0.70 11.33
C ASN A 152 -0.95 0.41 12.77
N MET A 153 -1.25 1.31 13.71
CA MET A 153 -0.92 1.14 15.14
C MET A 153 -1.69 -0.01 15.81
N LYS A 154 -2.78 -0.48 15.18
CA LYS A 154 -3.53 -1.66 15.62
C LYS A 154 -2.86 -2.98 15.26
N MET A 155 -1.84 -2.98 14.40
CA MET A 155 -1.13 -4.20 14.02
C MET A 155 -0.44 -4.81 15.24
N ARG A 156 -0.44 -6.15 15.31
CA ARG A 156 0.15 -6.95 16.37
C ARG A 156 1.23 -7.89 15.84
N CYS A 157 2.23 -8.16 16.67
CA CYS A 157 3.15 -9.27 16.44
C CYS A 157 2.44 -10.61 16.62
N ASP A 158 3.16 -11.71 16.40
CA ASP A 158 2.58 -13.06 16.45
C ASP A 158 2.14 -13.49 17.86
N PHE A 159 2.57 -12.74 18.88
CA PHE A 159 2.19 -12.94 20.29
C PHE A 159 1.18 -11.90 20.79
N GLY A 160 0.47 -11.19 19.89
CA GLY A 160 -0.60 -10.25 20.27
C GLY A 160 -0.14 -8.88 20.79
N HIS A 161 1.16 -8.62 20.93
CA HIS A 161 1.69 -7.32 21.33
C HIS A 161 1.71 -6.31 20.18
N GLY A 162 1.72 -5.01 20.49
CA GLY A 162 1.82 -3.95 19.48
C GLY A 162 3.15 -3.96 18.69
N VAL A 163 3.13 -3.34 17.50
CA VAL A 163 4.31 -3.21 16.64
C VAL A 163 4.99 -1.86 16.85
N LYS A 164 6.31 -1.88 17.07
CA LYS A 164 7.15 -0.68 17.23
C LYS A 164 7.46 -0.02 15.90
N LYS A 165 7.94 -0.80 14.94
CA LYS A 165 8.36 -0.33 13.61
C LYS A 165 8.25 -1.42 12.57
N THR A 166 8.08 -1.00 11.33
CA THR A 166 8.24 -1.85 10.14
C THR A 166 9.35 -1.32 9.25
N TYR A 167 10.01 -2.22 8.52
CA TYR A 167 11.09 -1.83 7.60
C TYR A 167 11.29 -2.83 6.48
N LEU A 168 11.81 -2.31 5.36
CA LEU A 168 12.25 -3.09 4.21
C LEU A 168 13.73 -3.45 4.37
N THR A 169 14.05 -4.73 4.16
CA THR A 169 15.42 -5.27 4.14
C THR A 169 15.50 -6.46 3.19
N TYR A 170 16.64 -7.13 3.13
CA TYR A 170 16.80 -8.44 2.51
C TYR A 170 17.36 -9.45 3.53
N ASP A 171 17.26 -10.73 3.21
CA ASP A 171 17.91 -11.82 3.96
C ASP A 171 19.36 -11.95 3.48
N LYS A 172 20.31 -11.72 4.39
CA LYS A 172 21.75 -11.73 4.09
C LYS A 172 22.30 -13.13 3.82
N ASN A 173 21.56 -14.17 4.22
CA ASN A 173 22.00 -15.56 4.13
C ASN A 173 21.44 -16.28 2.89
N LYS A 174 20.64 -15.60 2.06
CA LYS A 174 20.07 -16.20 0.83
C LYS A 174 20.98 -15.97 -0.36
N ALA A 175 21.11 -17.02 -1.19
CA ALA A 175 21.87 -16.98 -2.45
C ALA A 175 21.31 -15.99 -3.49
N LYS A 176 20.03 -15.59 -3.35
CA LYS A 176 19.37 -14.62 -4.22
C LYS A 176 18.90 -13.42 -3.41
N PHE A 177 19.10 -12.22 -3.96
CA PHE A 177 18.57 -11.00 -3.38
C PHE A 177 17.04 -11.04 -3.38
N ARG A 178 16.45 -11.10 -2.18
CA ARG A 178 15.00 -11.07 -1.97
C ARG A 178 14.67 -10.03 -0.92
N LEU A 179 13.72 -9.17 -1.24
CA LEU A 179 13.22 -8.15 -0.32
C LEU A 179 12.22 -8.78 0.65
N TYR A 180 12.33 -8.37 1.91
CA TYR A 180 11.42 -8.73 2.98
C TYR A 180 10.99 -7.48 3.74
N ILE A 181 9.76 -7.49 4.20
CA ILE A 181 9.23 -6.49 5.12
C ILE A 181 9.17 -7.15 6.48
N PHE A 182 9.81 -6.55 7.48
CA PHE A 182 9.74 -7.02 8.86
C PHE A 182 8.96 -6.06 9.73
N GLY A 183 8.24 -6.61 10.70
CA GLY A 183 7.76 -5.92 11.89
C GLY A 183 8.62 -6.27 13.10
N VAL A 184 8.73 -5.34 14.05
CA VAL A 184 9.39 -5.57 15.34
C VAL A 184 8.40 -5.27 16.45
N CYS A 185 8.29 -6.20 17.40
CA CYS A 185 7.46 -6.07 18.58
C CYS A 185 7.83 -4.83 19.42
N LYS A 186 6.83 -4.17 20.00
CA LYS A 186 7.02 -3.06 20.95
C LYS A 186 7.39 -3.55 22.34
N ASN A 187 6.92 -4.74 22.73
CA ASN A 187 7.25 -5.34 24.02
C ASN A 187 8.73 -5.78 24.04
N LYS A 188 9.49 -5.28 25.02
CA LYS A 188 10.93 -5.54 25.18
C LYS A 188 11.25 -7.00 25.51
N GLN A 189 10.39 -7.69 26.27
CA GLN A 189 10.54 -9.10 26.62
C GLN A 189 10.25 -10.02 25.42
N CYS A 190 9.23 -9.67 24.62
CA CYS A 190 8.88 -10.44 23.43
C CYS A 190 9.96 -10.37 22.34
N ASN A 191 10.47 -9.16 22.05
CA ASN A 191 11.48 -8.87 21.02
C ASN A 191 11.27 -9.53 19.64
N ASN A 192 10.05 -10.01 19.35
CA ASN A 192 9.76 -10.75 18.13
C ASN A 192 9.98 -9.88 16.88
N LYS A 193 10.74 -10.42 15.93
CA LYS A 193 10.89 -9.89 14.58
C LYS A 193 10.21 -10.85 13.61
N PHE A 194 9.13 -10.39 12.99
CA PHE A 194 8.28 -11.23 12.15
C PHE A 194 8.19 -10.70 10.72
N ILE A 195 8.03 -11.61 9.76
CA ILE A 195 7.86 -11.26 8.35
C ILE A 195 6.43 -10.78 8.11
N ILE A 196 6.31 -9.73 7.31
CA ILE A 196 5.04 -9.20 6.82
C ILE A 196 4.94 -9.56 5.34
N SER A 197 4.01 -10.46 5.01
CA SER A 197 3.80 -11.02 3.67
C SER A 197 2.34 -11.05 3.30
#